data_AF-A0A9N8WAK2-F1
#
_entry.id   AF-A0A9N8WAK2-F1
#
_cell.length_a   1.000
_cell.length_b   1.000
_cell.length_c   1.000
_cell.angle_alpha   90.00
_cell.angle_beta   90.00
_cell.angle_gamma   90.00
#
_symmetry.space_group_name_H-M   'P 1'
#
loop_
_entity.id
_entity.type
_entity.pdbx_description
1 polymer ?
#
loop_
_entity_poly.entity_id
_entity_poly.type
_entity_poly.pdbx_seq_one_letter_code
_entity_poly.pdbx_strand_id
1 'polypeptide(L)'
;MTILWKESGAAPALDKLGNVAVKFMTGADLNQKELKVIGTVDAIVGQLKWVIPVVAPAGKIYFIRFEAGQNQYFTTRFIITDVNGQYPPPPNPPPPVGKNQGGDGTIVSDAPSAGGTCEKGKLSRDVEQAIKKMRALPLPLKKELA
;
A
#
# COMPACT_ATOMS: atom_id res chain seq x y z
N MET A 1 -5.13 -5.78 2.52
CA MET A 1 -6.23 -4.83 2.31
C MET A 1 -6.11 -4.25 0.91
N THR A 2 -7.21 -3.80 0.30
CA THR A 2 -7.18 -3.07 -0.97
C THR A 2 -7.74 -1.68 -0.73
N ILE A 3 -6.98 -0.65 -1.08
CA ILE A 3 -7.43 0.74 -1.12
C ILE A 3 -8.13 0.93 -2.47
N LEU A 4 -9.36 1.42 -2.46
CA LEU A 4 -10.18 1.64 -3.65
C LEU A 4 -10.58 3.13 -3.71
N TRP A 5 -10.48 3.74 -4.89
CA TRP A 5 -11.01 5.08 -5.17
C TRP A 5 -11.78 5.08 -6.48
N LYS A 6 -12.73 6.02 -6.58
CA LYS A 6 -13.59 6.18 -7.74
C LYS A 6 -13.67 7.65 -8.12
N GLU A 7 -13.94 7.89 -9.41
CA GLU A 7 -14.26 9.21 -9.91
C GLU A 7 -15.50 9.76 -9.22
N SER A 8 -15.45 11.03 -8.84
CA SER A 8 -16.59 11.74 -8.25
C SER A 8 -17.32 12.62 -9.26
N GLY A 9 -16.71 12.87 -10.42
CA GLY A 9 -17.19 13.80 -11.43
C GLY A 9 -16.76 15.25 -11.20
N ALA A 10 -16.05 15.52 -10.09
CA ALA A 10 -15.43 16.81 -9.82
C ALA A 10 -14.10 16.94 -10.59
N ALA A 11 -13.79 18.15 -11.06
CA ALA A 11 -12.51 18.41 -11.69
C ALA A 11 -11.36 18.46 -10.65
N PRO A 12 -10.12 18.08 -11.03
CA PRO A 12 -9.77 17.40 -12.28
C PRO A 12 -10.23 15.94 -12.30
N ALA A 13 -10.64 15.47 -13.49
CA ALA A 13 -10.96 14.05 -13.70
C ALA A 13 -9.72 13.16 -13.50
N LEU A 14 -9.92 11.90 -13.11
CA LEU A 14 -8.87 10.92 -12.83
C LEU A 14 -7.91 10.76 -14.02
N ASP A 15 -8.40 10.77 -15.26
CA ASP A 15 -7.57 10.64 -16.47
C ASP A 15 -6.62 11.83 -16.68
N LYS A 16 -6.87 12.96 -16.03
CA LYS A 16 -6.01 14.17 -16.06
C LYS A 16 -5.03 14.24 -14.89
N LEU A 17 -5.18 13.38 -13.87
CA LEU A 17 -4.30 13.37 -12.70
C LEU A 17 -2.98 12.63 -12.96
N GLY A 18 -2.95 11.68 -13.90
CA GLY A 18 -1.78 10.85 -14.15
C GLY A 18 -1.43 9.96 -12.95
N ASN A 19 -0.16 9.90 -12.57
CA ASN A 19 0.29 9.08 -11.45
C ASN A 19 -0.07 9.71 -10.10
N VAL A 20 -0.73 8.92 -9.26
CA VAL A 20 -1.09 9.25 -7.88
C VAL A 20 -0.13 8.52 -6.93
N ALA A 21 0.57 9.28 -6.08
CA ALA A 21 1.30 8.74 -4.95
C ALA A 21 0.34 8.55 -3.76
N VAL A 22 0.21 7.32 -3.29
CA VAL A 22 -0.61 6.97 -2.13
C VAL A 22 0.30 6.89 -0.91
N LYS A 23 0.05 7.77 0.07
CA LYS A 23 0.91 7.98 1.24
C LYS A 23 0.16 7.65 2.52
N PHE A 24 0.83 6.93 3.41
CA PHE A 24 0.36 6.65 4.75
C PHE A 24 0.81 7.76 5.70
N MET A 25 -0.15 8.38 6.37
CA MET A 25 0.03 9.60 7.15
C MET A 25 -0.44 9.42 8.60
N THR A 26 0.11 10.24 9.49
CA THR A 26 -0.32 10.39 10.88
C THR A 26 -0.28 11.86 11.30
N GLY A 27 -0.65 12.14 12.55
CA GLY A 27 -0.56 13.46 13.16
C GLY A 27 -1.89 14.21 13.24
N ALA A 28 -1.81 15.44 13.71
CA ALA A 28 -2.95 16.35 13.86
C ALA A 28 -3.17 17.19 12.59
N ASP A 29 -4.30 17.90 12.53
CA ASP A 29 -4.80 18.58 11.33
C ASP A 29 -3.80 19.53 10.71
N LEU A 30 -3.14 20.33 11.55
CA LEU A 30 -2.12 21.31 11.15
C LEU A 30 -0.70 20.73 11.13
N ASN A 31 -0.50 19.55 11.73
CA ASN A 31 0.81 18.90 11.88
C ASN A 31 0.72 17.47 11.36
N GLN A 32 0.57 17.35 10.04
CA GLN A 32 0.47 16.06 9.36
C GLN A 32 1.86 15.55 9.02
N LYS A 33 2.13 14.28 9.34
CA LYS A 33 3.43 13.64 9.11
C LYS A 33 3.27 12.45 8.18
N GLU A 34 4.10 12.43 7.14
CA GLU A 34 4.23 11.27 6.26
C GLU A 34 5.00 10.17 6.97
N LEU A 35 4.45 8.95 6.96
CA LEU A 35 5.11 7.77 7.49
C LEU A 35 5.75 6.93 6.39
N LYS A 36 5.02 6.73 5.28
CA LYS A 36 5.46 5.87 4.18
C LYS A 36 4.70 6.16 2.89
N VAL A 37 5.39 6.14 1.76
CA VAL A 37 4.76 5.99 0.44
C VAL A 37 4.35 4.53 0.26
N ILE A 38 3.04 4.27 0.20
CA ILE A 38 2.48 2.93 -0.03
C ILE A 38 2.78 2.46 -1.45
N GLY A 39 2.65 3.37 -2.41
CA GLY A 39 2.95 3.13 -3.81
C GLY A 39 2.56 4.30 -4.71
N THR A 40 2.95 4.21 -5.96
CA THR A 40 2.58 5.15 -7.02
C THR A 40 1.90 4.38 -8.14
N VAL A 41 0.72 4.82 -8.53
CA VAL A 41 -0.10 4.13 -9.54
C VAL A 41 -0.88 5.16 -10.34
N ASP A 42 -1.17 4.85 -11.60
CA ASP A 42 -2.03 5.70 -12.42
C ASP A 42 -3.41 5.85 -11.76
N ALA A 43 -3.91 7.08 -11.70
CA ALA A 43 -5.19 7.44 -11.13
C ALA A 43 -6.35 6.58 -11.66
N ILE A 44 -6.31 6.20 -12.95
CA ILE A 44 -7.38 5.44 -13.59
C ILE A 44 -7.47 3.99 -13.12
N VAL A 45 -6.41 3.44 -12.49
CA VAL A 45 -6.41 2.07 -11.96
C VAL A 45 -7.42 1.93 -10.82
N GLY A 46 -7.67 3.01 -10.06
CA GLY A 46 -8.72 3.03 -9.03
C GLY A 46 -8.43 2.17 -7.80
N GLN A 47 -7.29 1.49 -7.72
CA GLN A 47 -6.99 0.57 -6.63
C GLN A 47 -5.50 0.37 -6.34
N LEU A 48 -5.18 0.07 -5.09
CA LEU A 48 -3.84 -0.29 -4.63
C LEU A 48 -3.91 -1.34 -3.52
N LYS A 49 -3.17 -2.44 -3.67
CA LYS A 49 -3.04 -3.44 -2.60
C LYS A 49 -2.04 -2.94 -1.55
N TRP A 50 -2.44 -3.01 -0.28
CA TRP A 50 -1.62 -2.59 0.83
C TRP A 50 -1.80 -3.51 2.04
N VAL A 51 -0.70 -3.75 2.75
CA VAL A 51 -0.70 -4.45 4.03
C VAL A 51 -0.36 -3.44 5.10
N ILE A 52 -1.24 -3.34 6.11
CA ILE A 52 -1.14 -2.35 7.17
C ILE A 52 0.08 -2.69 8.05
N PRO A 53 1.01 -1.75 8.27
CA PRO A 53 2.19 -1.98 9.09
C PRO A 53 1.84 -2.07 10.58
N VAL A 54 2.79 -2.57 11.37
CA VAL A 54 2.70 -2.48 12.83
C VAL A 54 3.11 -1.07 13.25
N VAL A 55 2.30 -0.45 14.10
CA VAL A 55 2.51 0.93 14.52
C VAL A 55 2.61 1.07 16.03
N ALA A 56 3.37 2.08 16.46
CA ALA A 56 3.45 2.48 17.86
C ALA A 56 3.41 4.01 18.01
N PRO A 57 2.73 4.52 19.05
CA PRO A 57 1.80 3.79 19.90
C PRO A 57 0.52 3.39 19.13
N ALA A 58 -0.08 2.24 19.49
CA ALA A 58 -1.39 1.85 18.98
C ALA A 58 -2.46 2.87 19.43
N GLY A 59 -3.55 3.00 18.67
CA GLY A 59 -4.62 3.94 19.03
C GLY A 59 -4.48 5.37 18.51
N LYS A 60 -3.41 5.67 17.76
CA LYS A 60 -3.25 6.98 17.11
C LYS A 60 -4.08 7.10 15.84
N ILE A 61 -4.25 8.34 15.41
CA ILE A 61 -4.96 8.70 14.18
C ILE A 61 -4.04 8.53 12.99
N TYR A 62 -4.55 7.83 11.99
CA TYR A 62 -3.91 7.66 10.69
C TYR A 62 -4.90 7.98 9.59
N PHE A 63 -4.36 8.28 8.41
CA PHE A 63 -5.14 8.55 7.20
C PHE A 63 -4.26 8.29 5.98
N ILE A 64 -4.90 8.16 4.82
CA ILE A 64 -4.21 8.02 3.55
C ILE A 64 -4.35 9.33 2.78
N ARG A 65 -3.23 9.80 2.23
CA ARG A 65 -3.18 10.94 1.32
C ARG A 65 -2.87 10.45 -0.10
N PHE A 66 -3.62 10.97 -1.07
CA PHE A 66 -3.38 10.80 -2.49
C PHE A 66 -2.80 12.10 -3.03
N GLU A 67 -1.61 12.03 -3.63
CA GLU A 67 -0.94 13.19 -4.22
C GLU A 67 -0.73 12.99 -5.72
N ALA A 68 -1.22 13.91 -6.53
CA ALA A 68 -1.05 13.94 -7.98
C ALA A 68 -0.69 15.36 -8.44
N GLY A 69 0.60 15.63 -8.53
CA GLY A 69 1.13 16.98 -8.77
C GLY A 69 0.74 17.93 -7.63
N GLN A 70 -0.02 18.98 -7.96
CA GLN A 70 -0.53 19.95 -6.98
C GLN A 70 -1.85 19.50 -6.32
N ASN A 71 -2.47 18.42 -6.80
CA ASN A 71 -3.74 17.94 -6.26
C ASN A 71 -3.48 17.00 -5.07
N GLN A 72 -4.18 17.25 -3.96
CA GLN A 72 -4.09 16.45 -2.74
C GLN A 72 -5.48 16.06 -2.26
N TYR A 73 -5.67 14.77 -1.99
CA TYR A 73 -6.92 14.22 -1.48
C TYR A 73 -6.65 13.33 -0.27
N PHE A 74 -7.64 13.19 0.61
CA PHE A 74 -7.49 12.52 1.89
C PHE A 74 -8.64 11.56 2.15
N THR A 75 -8.35 10.43 2.77
CA THR A 75 -9.40 9.59 3.36
C THR A 75 -9.92 10.20 4.65
N THR A 76 -11.02 9.64 5.17
CA THR A 76 -11.35 9.79 6.58
C THR A 76 -10.24 9.20 7.47
N ARG A 77 -10.24 9.63 8.73
CA ARG A 77 -9.31 9.18 9.76
C ARG A 77 -9.69 7.79 10.25
N PHE A 78 -8.68 6.96 10.52
CA PHE A 78 -8.85 5.65 11.12
C PHE A 78 -7.77 5.40 12.19
N ILE A 79 -8.01 4.38 13.02
CA ILE A 79 -7.11 3.97 14.10
C ILE A 79 -6.57 2.58 13.75
N ILE A 80 -5.28 2.35 14.02
CA ILE A 80 -4.68 1.02 13.95
C ILE A 80 -4.47 0.52 15.38
N THR A 81 -5.01 -0.65 15.66
CA THR A 81 -4.77 -1.41 16.89
C THR A 81 -3.55 -2.30 16.71
N ASP A 82 -2.90 -2.67 17.81
CA ASP A 82 -1.74 -3.59 17.80
C ASP A 82 -2.08 -4.94 17.12
N VAL A 83 -1.06 -5.67 16.66
CA VAL A 83 -1.18 -7.00 16.02
C VAL A 83 -1.89 -8.02 16.90
N ASN A 84 -1.87 -7.82 18.23
CA ASN A 84 -2.60 -8.65 19.18
C ASN A 84 -4.08 -8.29 19.31
N GLY A 85 -4.58 -7.34 18.50
CA GLY A 85 -5.99 -6.93 18.50
C GLY A 85 -6.43 -6.26 19.80
N GLN A 86 -5.50 -5.79 20.63
CA GLN A 86 -5.81 -5.12 21.89
C GLN A 86 -6.59 -3.82 21.60
N TYR A 87 -7.89 -3.91 21.82
CA TYR A 87 -8.86 -2.83 21.71
C TYR A 87 -9.73 -2.82 22.98
N PRO A 88 -10.00 -1.66 23.58
CA PRO A 88 -9.56 -0.33 23.14
C PRO A 88 -8.05 -0.13 23.38
N PRO A 89 -7.39 0.73 22.58
CA PRO A 89 -6.02 1.15 22.90
C PRO A 89 -5.98 1.75 24.32
N PRO A 90 -4.81 1.72 25.01
CA PRO A 90 -4.68 2.34 26.32
C PRO A 90 -5.18 3.79 26.26
N PRO A 91 -5.90 4.27 27.29
CA PRO A 91 -6.52 5.59 27.28
C PRO A 91 -5.49 6.66 26.95
N ASN A 92 -5.61 7.25 25.77
CA ASN A 92 -4.81 8.42 25.43
C ASN A 92 -5.50 9.62 26.09
N PRO A 93 -4.79 10.49 26.83
CA PRO A 93 -5.42 11.64 27.49
C PRO A 93 -6.19 12.46 26.45
N PRO A 94 -7.38 12.99 26.80
CA PRO A 94 -8.11 13.89 25.92
C PRO A 94 -7.17 15.03 25.51
N PRO A 95 -7.20 15.42 24.24
CA PRO A 95 -6.42 16.56 23.80
C PRO A 95 -6.98 17.82 24.48
N PRO A 96 -6.18 18.89 24.63
CA PRO A 96 -6.72 20.18 24.99
C PRO A 96 -7.93 20.55 24.12
N VAL A 97 -8.93 21.21 24.69
CA VAL A 97 -10.13 21.65 23.96
C VAL A 97 -9.72 22.40 22.69
N GLY A 98 -10.30 21.99 21.55
CA GLY A 98 -9.96 22.55 20.22
C GLY A 98 -8.74 21.94 19.54
N LYS A 99 -8.07 20.96 20.17
CA LYS A 99 -7.04 20.14 19.53
C LYS A 99 -7.56 18.72 19.33
N ASN A 100 -7.14 18.07 18.26
CA ASN A 100 -7.48 16.68 18.01
C ASN A 100 -6.50 15.76 18.76
N GLN A 101 -6.90 14.52 19.04
CA GLN A 101 -6.07 13.50 19.70
C GLN A 101 -4.80 13.12 18.92
N GLY A 102 -4.56 13.76 17.76
CA GLY A 102 -3.46 13.53 16.83
C GLY A 102 -2.12 13.64 17.54
N GLY A 103 -1.61 12.49 17.95
CA GLY A 103 -0.20 12.28 18.23
C GLY A 103 0.44 11.57 17.05
N ASP A 104 1.74 11.74 16.92
CA ASP A 104 2.50 11.08 15.87
C ASP A 104 2.59 9.59 16.15
N GLY A 105 2.00 8.80 15.25
CA GLY A 105 2.33 7.39 15.14
C GLY A 105 3.71 7.19 14.51
N THR A 106 4.27 6.00 14.69
CA THR A 106 5.47 5.56 13.99
C THR A 106 5.26 4.14 13.48
N ILE A 107 5.92 3.78 12.39
CA ILE A 107 6.00 2.40 11.92
C ILE A 107 7.06 1.68 12.75
N VAL A 108 6.67 0.62 13.43
CA VAL A 108 7.58 -0.23 14.23
C VAL A 108 8.20 -1.30 13.36
N SER A 109 7.38 -1.91 12.52
CA SER A 109 7.81 -2.86 11.51
C SER A 109 6.91 -2.75 10.30
N ASP A 110 7.45 -3.12 9.15
CA ASP A 110 6.60 -3.45 8.01
C ASP A 110 5.58 -4.52 8.41
N ALA A 111 4.48 -4.56 7.67
CA ALA A 111 3.41 -5.49 7.95
C ALA A 111 3.97 -6.91 8.13
N PRO A 112 3.49 -7.67 9.14
CA PRO A 112 3.93 -9.04 9.32
C PRO A 112 3.71 -9.76 7.99
N SER A 113 4.81 -10.26 7.41
CA SER A 113 4.79 -10.93 6.13
C SER A 113 3.76 -12.04 6.20
N ALA A 114 2.68 -11.92 5.43
CA ALA A 114 1.84 -13.05 5.12
C ALA A 114 2.65 -13.97 4.19
N GLY A 115 3.61 -14.71 4.76
CA GLY A 115 4.29 -15.88 4.18
C GLY A 115 4.66 -15.82 2.69
N GLY A 116 5.02 -14.66 2.16
CA GLY A 116 5.25 -14.46 0.74
C GLY A 116 6.50 -13.62 0.52
N THR A 117 7.66 -14.23 0.72
CA THR A 117 8.92 -13.64 0.26
C THR A 117 8.93 -13.63 -1.26
N CYS A 118 8.73 -12.46 -1.87
CA CYS A 118 9.36 -12.18 -3.16
C CYS A 118 10.82 -11.81 -2.89
N GLU A 119 11.62 -12.79 -2.47
CA GLU A 119 13.06 -12.67 -2.62
C GLU A 119 13.36 -12.51 -4.11
N LYS A 120 14.31 -11.64 -4.46
CA LYS A 120 15.03 -11.71 -5.73
C LYS A 120 15.82 -13.03 -5.74
N GLY A 121 15.10 -14.13 -5.85
CA GLY A 121 15.62 -15.48 -5.86
C GLY A 121 16.24 -15.72 -7.22
N LYS A 122 17.54 -16.01 -7.21
CA LYS A 122 18.19 -16.77 -8.28
C LYS A 122 17.24 -17.88 -8.72
N LEU A 123 16.99 -17.99 -10.03
CA LEU A 123 16.13 -19.03 -10.60
C LEU A 123 16.54 -20.37 -9.98
N SER A 124 15.60 -21.11 -9.40
CA SER A 124 15.94 -22.39 -8.77
C SER A 124 16.55 -23.31 -9.83
N ARG A 125 17.53 -24.13 -9.41
CA ARG A 125 18.20 -25.08 -10.32
C ARG A 125 17.21 -25.98 -11.06
N ASP A 126 16.08 -26.27 -10.43
CA ASP A 126 15.00 -27.07 -11.01
C ASP A 126 14.32 -26.37 -12.20
N VAL A 127 14.09 -25.05 -12.10
CA VAL A 127 13.56 -24.25 -13.21
C VAL A 127 14.58 -24.14 -14.34
N GLU A 128 15.86 -23.96 -13.99
CA GLU A 128 16.96 -23.90 -14.97
C GLU A 128 17.11 -25.23 -15.73
N GLN A 129 16.98 -26.36 -15.03
CA GLN A 129 17.05 -27.70 -15.62
C GLN A 129 15.80 -28.02 -16.46
N ALA A 130 14.61 -27.54 -16.06
CA ALA A 130 13.37 -27.66 -16.84
C ALA A 130 13.43 -26.87 -18.16
N ILE A 131 13.96 -25.63 -18.15
CA ILE A 131 14.15 -24.83 -19.37
C ILE A 131 15.15 -25.51 -20.31
N LYS A 132 16.25 -26.06 -19.78
CA LYS A 132 17.24 -26.79 -20.58
C LYS A 132 16.63 -28.04 -21.23
N LYS A 133 15.77 -28.76 -20.50
CA LYS A 133 15.08 -29.95 -21.01
C LYS A 133 14.04 -29.61 -22.08
N MET A 134 13.34 -28.47 -21.96
CA MET A 134 12.39 -28.00 -22.98
C MET A 134 13.07 -27.51 -24.26
N ARG A 135 14.25 -26.87 -24.17
CA ARG A 135 15.04 -26.48 -25.36
C ARG A 135 15.69 -27.67 -26.08
N ALA A 136 15.84 -28.80 -25.41
CA ALA A 136 16.41 -30.02 -25.99
C ALA A 136 15.36 -30.91 -26.67
N LEU A 137 14.08 -30.52 -26.65
CA LEU A 137 13.05 -31.24 -27.40
C LEU A 137 13.23 -30.94 -28.90
N PRO A 138 13.42 -31.96 -29.76
CA PRO A 138 13.45 -31.73 -31.19
C PRO A 138 12.08 -31.19 -31.64
N LEU A 139 12.10 -30.08 -32.39
CA LEU A 139 10.88 -29.55 -32.99
C LEU A 139 10.20 -30.65 -33.83
N PRO A 140 8.87 -30.81 -33.76
CA PRO A 140 8.19 -31.74 -34.65
C PRO A 140 8.46 -31.31 -36.10
N LEU A 141 9.04 -32.23 -36.88
CA LEU A 141 9.25 -32.08 -38.30
C LEU A 141 7.91 -31.67 -38.95
N LYS A 142 7.90 -30.52 -39.63
CA LYS A 142 6.82 -30.16 -40.55
C LYS A 142 6.80 -31.25 -41.62
N LYS A 143 5.78 -32.10 -41.62
CA LYS A 143 5.44 -32.88 -42.81
C LYS A 143 4.79 -31.93 -43.78
N GLU A 144 5.58 -31.44 -44.74
CA GLU A 144 5.08 -31.06 -46.07
C GLU A 144 4.51 -32.31 -46.78
N LEU A 145 3.77 -32.05 -47.87
CA LEU A 145 3.07 -32.94 -48.81
C LEU A 145 1.55 -32.89 -48.61
N ALA A 146 0.72 -32.70 -49.62
CA ALA A 146 0.85 -32.28 -51.02
C ALA A 146 -0.60 -31.96 -51.47
#